data_AF-A0A969VY47-F1
#
_entry.id   AF-A0A969VY47-F1
#
_cell.length_a   1.000
_cell.length_b   1.000
_cell.length_c   1.000
_cell.angle_alpha   90.00
_cell.angle_beta   90.00
_cell.angle_gamma   90.00
#
_symmetry.space_group_name_H-M   'P 1'
#
loop_
_entity.id
_entity.type
_entity.pdbx_description
1 polymer ?
#
loop_
_entity_poly.entity_id
_entity_poly.type
_entity_poly.pdbx_seq_one_letter_code
_entity_poly.pdbx_strand_id
1 'polypeptide(L)'
;MELRKLVPEEIRRVVTAVCDADEQDRKDVGRDAAERVASKVSSDLSYLERMRDEAYRYIDEVLGDAELKDKHDSAKRLREELAERWKSIENMAKNAMRGGNHPIVSFMALKGIEEHQNYQRNSSNCHAYEFETGSRRADCLRADGDTCYVVELKPRNSRAIGSGMRQAQDSVDDLSKELAKMAKGEGSRVMQDLISKRSDFGKCKQWQRKVRCYTLCPEVNDEGEFRESSARWDDC
;
A
#
# COMPACT_ATOMS: atom_id res chain seq x y z
N MET A 1 17.59 -8.27 23.55
CA MET A 1 16.89 -8.97 22.45
C MET A 1 15.70 -8.13 22.03
N GLU A 2 15.95 -7.01 21.36
CA GLU A 2 14.92 -6.04 20.94
C GLU A 2 14.88 -5.86 19.40
N LEU A 3 16.02 -5.92 18.70
CA LEU A 3 16.06 -5.69 17.26
C LEU A 3 15.38 -6.74 16.39
N ARG A 4 15.40 -8.01 16.81
CA ARG A 4 14.64 -9.08 16.14
C ARG A 4 13.13 -8.82 16.14
N LYS A 5 12.62 -7.99 17.06
CA LYS A 5 11.22 -7.57 17.11
C LYS A 5 11.01 -6.20 16.45
N LEU A 6 11.94 -5.27 16.64
CA LEU A 6 11.87 -3.91 16.09
C LEU A 6 11.81 -3.91 14.56
N VAL A 7 12.63 -4.71 13.86
CA VAL A 7 12.68 -4.64 12.39
C VAL A 7 11.34 -5.07 11.75
N PRO A 8 10.76 -6.25 12.10
CA PRO A 8 9.43 -6.61 11.62
C PRO A 8 8.33 -5.63 12.05
N GLU A 9 8.39 -5.09 13.28
CA GLU A 9 7.40 -4.12 13.75
C GLU A 9 7.45 -2.79 12.99
N GLU A 10 8.65 -2.26 12.75
CA GLU A 10 8.82 -1.03 11.98
C GLU A 10 8.45 -1.23 10.51
N ILE A 11 8.75 -2.40 9.93
CA ILE A 11 8.25 -2.76 8.59
C ILE A 11 6.71 -2.82 8.58
N ARG A 12 6.07 -3.44 9.59
CA ARG A 12 4.60 -3.45 9.73
C ARG A 12 4.02 -2.04 9.81
N ARG A 13 4.73 -1.08 10.42
CA ARG A 13 4.32 0.33 10.44
C ARG A 13 4.39 0.98 9.06
N VAL A 14 5.40 0.67 8.25
CA VAL A 14 5.44 1.10 6.84
C VAL A 14 4.25 0.53 6.08
N VAL A 15 3.99 -0.78 6.22
CA VAL A 15 2.86 -1.44 5.55
C VAL A 15 1.53 -0.80 5.95
N THR A 16 1.33 -0.58 7.24
CA THR A 16 0.11 0.04 7.78
C THR A 16 -0.07 1.45 7.23
N ALA A 17 0.98 2.27 7.23
CA ALA A 17 0.92 3.63 6.68
C ALA A 17 0.58 3.64 5.18
N VAL A 18 1.11 2.70 4.40
CA VAL A 18 0.78 2.56 2.97
C VAL A 18 -0.63 2.04 2.76
N CYS A 19 -1.12 1.14 3.63
CA CYS A 19 -2.50 0.66 3.61
C CYS A 19 -3.51 1.77 3.87
N ASP A 20 -3.20 2.68 4.78
CA ASP A 20 -4.07 3.79 5.18
C ASP A 20 -4.02 4.98 4.20
N ALA A 21 -3.08 4.95 3.24
CA ALA A 21 -2.94 5.99 2.22
C ALA A 21 -3.91 5.79 1.05
N ASP A 22 -4.31 6.91 0.43
CA ASP A 22 -4.96 6.89 -0.89
C ASP A 22 -3.96 6.39 -1.94
N GLU A 23 -4.44 5.78 -3.02
CA GLU A 23 -3.60 5.11 -4.02
C GLU A 23 -2.59 6.06 -4.68
N GLN A 24 -2.99 7.31 -4.94
CA GLN A 24 -2.10 8.35 -5.46
C GLN A 24 -1.04 8.78 -4.44
N ASP A 25 -1.40 8.75 -3.15
CA ASP A 25 -0.55 9.16 -2.04
C ASP A 25 0.36 8.01 -1.54
N ARG A 26 0.08 6.75 -1.91
CA ARG A 26 0.81 5.55 -1.43
C ARG A 26 2.31 5.62 -1.63
N LYS A 27 2.76 6.16 -2.75
CA LYS A 27 4.19 6.28 -3.05
C LYS A 27 4.87 7.26 -2.11
N ASP A 28 4.30 8.44 -1.93
CA ASP A 28 4.88 9.48 -1.08
C ASP A 28 4.74 9.12 0.41
N VAL A 29 3.57 8.66 0.85
CA VAL A 29 3.37 8.20 2.24
C VAL A 29 4.25 7.00 2.57
N GLY A 30 4.37 6.06 1.63
CA GLY A 30 5.25 4.91 1.77
C GLY A 30 6.72 5.30 1.84
N ARG A 31 7.15 6.28 1.02
CA ARG A 31 8.50 6.82 1.09
C ARG A 31 8.78 7.45 2.45
N ASP A 32 7.93 8.37 2.88
CA ASP A 32 8.11 9.10 4.14
C ASP A 32 8.11 8.15 5.35
N ALA A 33 7.22 7.16 5.36
CA ALA A 33 7.16 6.15 6.41
C ALA A 33 8.42 5.30 6.44
N ALA A 34 8.89 4.84 5.27
CA ALA A 34 10.08 4.02 5.18
C ALA A 34 11.36 4.81 5.50
N GLU A 35 11.45 6.09 5.16
CA GLU A 35 12.57 6.97 5.54
C GLU A 35 12.64 7.20 7.05
N ARG A 36 11.50 7.38 7.72
CA ARG A 36 11.43 7.47 9.19
C ARG A 36 11.91 6.16 9.85
N VAL A 37 11.46 5.03 9.33
CA VAL A 37 11.89 3.71 9.81
C VAL A 37 13.39 3.50 9.58
N ALA A 38 13.89 3.81 8.39
CA ALA A 38 15.31 3.70 8.07
C ALA A 38 16.16 4.56 9.00
N SER A 39 15.72 5.80 9.28
CA SER A 39 16.40 6.72 10.20
C SER A 39 16.44 6.18 11.64
N LYS A 40 15.33 5.63 12.13
CA LYS A 40 15.27 5.00 13.45
C LYS A 40 16.16 3.76 13.54
N VAL A 41 16.08 2.86 12.56
CA VAL A 41 16.93 1.67 12.48
C VAL A 41 18.41 2.04 12.39
N SER A 42 18.75 3.09 11.64
CA SER A 42 20.13 3.59 11.55
C SER A 42 20.63 4.08 12.91
N SER A 43 19.82 4.84 13.65
CA SER A 43 20.17 5.33 14.99
C SER A 43 20.40 4.17 15.96
N ASP A 44 19.51 3.19 15.98
CA ASP A 44 19.63 2.02 16.84
C ASP A 44 20.84 1.15 16.43
N LEU A 45 21.10 1.01 15.12
CA LEU A 45 22.26 0.28 14.61
C LEU A 45 23.56 0.93 15.07
N SER A 46 23.70 2.25 14.98
CA SER A 46 24.89 2.97 15.46
C SER A 46 25.12 2.81 16.97
N TYR A 47 24.05 2.66 17.76
CA TYR A 47 24.19 2.32 19.17
C TYR A 47 24.77 0.91 19.37
N LEU A 48 24.27 -0.08 18.61
CA LEU A 48 24.77 -1.44 18.70
C LEU A 48 26.18 -1.62 18.14
N GLU A 49 26.55 -0.87 17.10
CA GLU A 49 27.92 -0.88 16.56
C GLU A 49 28.93 -0.50 17.63
N ARG A 50 28.63 0.55 18.42
CA ARG A 50 29.46 0.95 19.56
C ARG A 50 29.56 -0.16 20.60
N MET A 51 28.45 -0.79 20.96
CA MET A 51 28.46 -1.91 21.92
C MET A 51 29.25 -3.12 21.40
N ARG A 52 29.12 -3.44 20.10
CA ARG A 52 29.88 -4.51 19.43
C ARG A 52 31.38 -4.22 19.49
N ASP A 53 31.78 -3.00 19.14
CA ASP A 53 33.19 -2.61 19.10
C ASP A 53 33.81 -2.63 20.50
N GLU A 54 33.06 -2.18 21.50
CA GLU A 54 33.46 -2.29 22.90
C GLU A 54 33.59 -3.76 23.35
N ALA A 55 32.64 -4.62 22.98
CA ALA A 55 32.72 -6.04 23.29
C ALA A 55 33.91 -6.74 22.60
N TYR A 56 34.20 -6.41 21.33
CA TYR A 56 35.39 -6.92 20.65
C TYR A 56 36.67 -6.47 21.35
N ARG A 57 36.75 -5.21 21.77
CA ARG A 57 37.90 -4.70 22.52
C ARG A 57 38.12 -5.50 23.82
N TYR A 58 37.09 -5.73 24.62
CA TYR A 58 37.23 -6.52 25.85
C TYR A 58 37.63 -7.98 25.59
N ILE A 59 37.09 -8.59 24.55
CA ILE A 59 37.50 -9.93 24.13
C ILE A 59 38.97 -9.94 23.70
N ASP A 60 39.41 -8.93 22.96
CA ASP A 60 40.78 -8.79 22.48
C ASP A 60 41.78 -8.55 23.62
N GLU A 61 41.39 -7.79 24.65
CA GLU A 61 42.17 -7.62 25.89
C GLU A 61 42.38 -8.96 26.60
N VAL A 62 41.33 -9.78 26.77
CA VAL A 62 41.44 -11.12 27.38
C VAL A 62 42.31 -12.06 26.55
N LEU A 63 42.21 -12.00 25.22
CA LEU A 63 43.03 -12.82 24.32
C LEU A 63 44.50 -12.39 24.28
N GLY A 64 44.77 -11.10 24.51
CA GLY A 64 46.12 -10.53 24.57
C GLY A 64 46.83 -10.76 25.90
N ASP A 65 46.08 -11.02 26.97
CA ASP A 65 46.63 -11.26 28.31
C ASP A 65 47.07 -12.72 28.49
N ALA A 66 48.38 -12.92 28.69
CA ALA A 66 48.98 -14.23 28.91
C ALA A 66 48.61 -14.85 30.26
N GLU A 67 48.23 -14.05 31.25
CA GLU A 67 47.78 -14.52 32.57
C GLU A 67 46.37 -15.14 32.50
N LEU A 68 45.56 -14.76 31.50
CA LEU A 68 44.20 -15.25 31.27
C LEU A 68 44.12 -16.37 30.22
N LYS A 69 45.22 -17.10 30.00
CA LYS A 69 45.32 -18.14 28.96
C LYS A 69 44.27 -19.23 29.09
N ASP A 70 43.83 -19.56 30.31
CA ASP A 70 42.76 -20.53 30.57
C ASP A 70 41.38 -20.04 30.09
N LYS A 71 41.21 -18.73 29.86
CA LYS A 71 39.98 -18.11 29.33
C LYS A 71 40.00 -17.88 27.83
N HIS A 72 41.14 -18.05 27.15
CA HIS A 72 41.29 -17.76 25.72
C HIS A 72 40.29 -18.52 24.85
N ASP A 73 40.06 -19.81 25.11
CA ASP A 73 39.13 -20.61 24.31
C ASP A 73 37.66 -20.20 24.50
N SER A 74 37.31 -19.68 25.69
CA SER A 74 36.00 -19.09 25.93
C SER A 74 35.86 -17.73 25.24
N ALA A 75 36.90 -16.90 25.29
CA ALA A 75 36.94 -15.60 24.63
C ALA A 75 36.84 -15.72 23.10
N LYS A 76 37.52 -16.70 22.49
CA LYS A 76 37.39 -17.01 21.05
C LYS A 76 35.96 -17.39 20.67
N ARG A 77 35.33 -18.27 21.45
CA ARG A 77 33.93 -18.67 21.22
C ARG A 77 32.98 -17.47 21.32
N LEU A 78 33.14 -16.63 22.34
CA LEU A 78 32.34 -15.41 22.47
C LEU A 78 32.54 -14.45 21.29
N ARG A 79 33.76 -14.37 20.76
CA ARG A 79 34.05 -13.57 19.55
C ARG A 79 33.28 -14.08 18.34
N GLU A 80 33.30 -15.39 18.11
CA GLU A 80 32.61 -16.04 17.00
C GLU A 80 31.09 -15.86 17.12
N GLU A 81 30.53 -16.10 18.31
CA GLU A 81 29.10 -15.89 18.58
C GLU A 81 28.69 -14.42 18.38
N LEU A 82 29.52 -13.47 18.81
CA LEU A 82 29.28 -12.04 18.60
C LEU A 82 29.28 -11.70 17.10
N ALA A 83 30.22 -12.24 16.33
CA ALA A 83 30.31 -12.04 14.89
C ALA A 83 29.08 -12.60 14.14
N GLU A 84 28.63 -13.80 14.49
CA GLU A 84 27.43 -14.42 13.91
C GLU A 84 26.17 -13.60 14.23
N ARG A 85 26.01 -13.18 15.48
CA ARG A 85 24.89 -12.33 15.91
C ARG A 85 24.91 -10.99 15.21
N TRP A 86 26.09 -10.39 15.04
CA TRP A 86 26.25 -9.12 14.34
C TRP A 86 25.86 -9.21 12.86
N LYS A 87 26.31 -10.25 12.17
CA LYS A 87 25.93 -10.51 10.76
C LYS A 87 24.42 -10.64 10.59
N SER A 88 23.74 -11.27 11.54
CA SER A 88 22.27 -11.34 11.57
C SER A 88 21.64 -9.95 11.72
N ILE A 89 22.17 -9.10 12.61
CA ILE A 89 21.70 -7.71 12.81
C ILE A 89 21.89 -6.88 11.53
N GLU A 90 23.04 -6.94 10.88
CA GLU A 90 23.30 -6.21 9.62
C GLU A 90 22.35 -6.62 8.50
N ASN A 91 22.07 -7.92 8.35
CA ASN A 91 21.15 -8.41 7.33
C ASN A 91 19.72 -7.89 7.55
N MET A 92 19.26 -7.86 8.80
CA MET A 92 17.96 -7.29 9.15
C MET A 92 17.90 -5.78 8.89
N ALA A 93 18.94 -5.04 9.31
CA ALA A 93 19.02 -3.60 9.12
C ALA A 93 19.05 -3.22 7.63
N LYS A 94 19.81 -3.94 6.79
CA LYS A 94 19.87 -3.70 5.34
C LYS A 94 18.51 -3.78 4.65
N ASN A 95 17.61 -4.66 5.12
CA ASN A 95 16.27 -4.77 4.56
C ASN A 95 15.38 -3.58 4.96
N ALA A 96 15.44 -3.15 6.23
CA ALA A 96 14.67 -2.01 6.72
C ALA A 96 15.20 -0.66 6.19
N MET A 97 16.51 -0.52 6.01
CA MET A 97 17.17 0.71 5.53
C MET A 97 16.97 0.99 4.03
N ARG A 98 16.17 0.19 3.32
CA ARG A 98 15.81 0.48 1.92
C ARG A 98 14.97 1.75 1.75
N GLY A 99 14.43 2.30 2.84
CA GLY A 99 13.78 3.62 2.88
C GLY A 99 12.73 3.79 1.79
N GLY A 100 12.72 4.94 1.11
CA GLY A 100 11.80 5.21 0.00
C GLY A 100 11.76 4.22 -1.16
N ASN A 101 12.83 3.43 -1.33
CA ASN A 101 12.93 2.39 -2.35
C ASN A 101 12.53 1.00 -1.82
N HIS A 102 11.80 0.95 -0.70
CA HIS A 102 11.36 -0.31 -0.14
C HIS A 102 10.41 -1.02 -1.13
N PRO A 103 10.72 -2.27 -1.58
CA PRO A 103 9.97 -2.97 -2.62
C PRO A 103 8.47 -3.06 -2.37
N ILE A 104 8.06 -3.09 -1.09
CA ILE A 104 6.66 -3.10 -0.69
C ILE A 104 5.86 -1.88 -1.16
N VAL A 105 6.47 -0.68 -1.17
CA VAL A 105 5.76 0.55 -1.55
C VAL A 105 5.42 0.48 -3.04
N SER A 106 6.41 0.11 -3.86
CA SER A 106 6.21 -0.13 -5.29
C SER A 106 5.23 -1.27 -5.56
N PHE A 107 5.34 -2.37 -4.83
CA PHE A 107 4.42 -3.51 -4.94
C PHE A 107 2.97 -3.09 -4.64
N MET A 108 2.71 -2.44 -3.50
CA MET A 108 1.35 -2.04 -3.11
C MET A 108 0.74 -0.99 -4.05
N ALA A 109 1.55 -0.09 -4.62
CA ALA A 109 1.09 0.86 -5.63
C ALA A 109 0.74 0.15 -6.95
N LEU A 110 1.62 -0.73 -7.45
CA LEU A 110 1.37 -1.48 -8.69
C LEU A 110 0.19 -2.43 -8.55
N LYS A 111 0.10 -3.11 -7.41
CA LYS A 111 -0.97 -4.08 -7.14
C LYS A 111 -2.32 -3.39 -6.96
N GLY A 112 -2.37 -2.19 -6.35
CA GLY A 112 -3.59 -1.37 -6.35
C GLY A 112 -4.13 -1.11 -7.76
N ILE A 113 -3.24 -0.68 -8.67
CA ILE A 113 -3.59 -0.39 -10.07
C ILE A 113 -4.07 -1.65 -10.77
N GLU A 114 -3.40 -2.78 -10.54
CA GLU A 114 -3.80 -4.08 -11.09
C GLU A 114 -5.20 -4.48 -10.63
N GLU A 115 -5.52 -4.28 -9.34
CA GLU A 115 -6.84 -4.59 -8.79
C GLU A 115 -7.94 -3.72 -9.37
N HIS A 116 -7.69 -2.42 -9.57
CA HIS A 116 -8.61 -1.54 -10.30
C HIS A 116 -8.89 -2.07 -11.70
N GLN A 117 -7.83 -2.37 -12.46
CA GLN A 117 -7.95 -2.89 -13.83
C GLN A 117 -8.70 -4.22 -13.88
N ASN A 118 -8.42 -5.13 -12.94
CA ASN A 118 -9.11 -6.43 -12.85
C ASN A 118 -10.60 -6.25 -12.55
N TYR A 119 -10.94 -5.34 -11.62
CA TYR A 119 -12.32 -5.02 -11.30
C TYR A 119 -13.06 -4.42 -12.51
N GLN A 120 -12.45 -3.44 -13.19
CA GLN A 120 -13.01 -2.73 -14.34
C GLN A 120 -13.22 -3.61 -15.57
N ARG A 121 -12.28 -4.52 -15.85
CA ARG A 121 -12.34 -5.41 -17.03
C ARG A 121 -13.41 -6.48 -16.90
N ASN A 122 -13.88 -6.76 -15.68
CA ASN A 122 -14.98 -7.69 -15.46
C ASN A 122 -16.32 -7.02 -15.80
N SER A 123 -16.93 -7.46 -16.90
CA SER A 123 -18.20 -6.90 -17.39
C SER A 123 -19.40 -7.11 -16.45
N SER A 124 -19.29 -8.00 -15.47
CA SER A 124 -20.28 -8.15 -14.39
C SER A 124 -20.17 -7.07 -13.30
N ASN A 125 -19.01 -6.43 -13.20
CA ASN A 125 -18.75 -5.32 -12.28
C ASN A 125 -19.00 -3.98 -12.94
N CYS A 126 -18.45 -3.78 -14.16
CA CYS A 126 -18.47 -2.52 -14.88
C CYS A 126 -19.00 -2.69 -16.30
N HIS A 127 -19.95 -1.85 -16.67
CA HIS A 127 -20.53 -1.82 -18.01
C HIS A 127 -19.81 -0.82 -18.92
N ALA A 128 -19.29 0.25 -18.33
CA ALA A 128 -18.25 1.10 -18.90
C ALA A 128 -17.24 1.42 -17.80
N TYR A 129 -15.99 1.64 -18.16
CA TYR A 129 -14.91 1.98 -17.24
C TYR A 129 -14.05 3.10 -17.83
N GLU A 130 -13.39 3.86 -16.96
CA GLU A 130 -12.58 5.03 -17.33
C GLU A 130 -13.33 5.96 -18.30
N PHE A 131 -14.60 6.26 -17.99
CA PHE A 131 -15.51 6.98 -18.88
C PHE A 131 -15.60 8.46 -18.50
N GLU A 132 -15.41 9.34 -19.47
CA GLU A 132 -15.55 10.79 -19.29
C GLU A 132 -17.03 11.18 -19.13
N THR A 133 -17.43 11.62 -17.94
CA THR A 133 -18.80 12.03 -17.62
C THR A 133 -19.10 13.49 -17.98
N GLY A 134 -18.09 14.22 -18.47
CA GLY A 134 -18.18 15.62 -18.87
C GLY A 134 -16.98 16.41 -18.36
N SER A 135 -16.85 16.55 -17.04
CA SER A 135 -15.75 17.28 -16.39
C SER A 135 -14.64 16.39 -15.85
N ARG A 136 -14.86 15.08 -15.81
CA ARG A 136 -14.03 14.09 -15.12
C ARG A 136 -14.25 12.70 -15.67
N ARG A 137 -13.38 11.79 -15.26
CA ARG A 137 -13.42 10.38 -15.62
C ARG A 137 -13.88 9.54 -14.43
N ALA A 138 -14.96 8.79 -14.61
CA ALA A 138 -15.43 7.83 -13.62
C ALA A 138 -14.71 6.49 -13.79
N ASP A 139 -14.31 5.87 -12.67
CA ASP A 139 -13.63 4.58 -12.68
C ASP A 139 -14.50 3.50 -13.34
N CYS A 140 -15.79 3.47 -12.98
CA CYS A 140 -16.72 2.45 -13.41
C CYS A 140 -18.16 2.98 -13.43
N LEU A 141 -18.89 2.62 -14.49
CA LEU A 141 -20.31 2.88 -14.64
C LEU A 141 -21.05 1.56 -14.81
N ARG A 142 -22.19 1.43 -14.14
CA ARG A 142 -23.04 0.24 -14.20
C ARG A 142 -24.50 0.63 -14.46
N ALA A 143 -25.17 -0.14 -15.30
CA ALA A 143 -26.58 0.05 -15.63
C ALA A 143 -27.41 -1.10 -15.06
N ASP A 144 -28.25 -0.82 -14.08
CA ASP A 144 -29.14 -1.81 -13.46
C ASP A 144 -30.60 -1.36 -13.60
N GLY A 145 -31.19 -1.62 -14.76
CA GLY A 145 -32.57 -1.24 -15.04
C GLY A 145 -32.73 0.28 -15.18
N ASP A 146 -33.54 0.89 -14.32
CA ASP A 146 -33.79 2.33 -14.32
C ASP A 146 -32.78 3.14 -13.47
N THR A 147 -31.95 2.44 -12.71
CA THR A 147 -30.99 3.05 -11.80
C THR A 147 -29.59 2.68 -12.24
N CYS A 148 -28.80 3.69 -12.55
CA CYS A 148 -27.43 3.53 -12.99
C CYS A 148 -26.47 4.04 -11.92
N TYR A 149 -25.32 3.40 -11.81
CA TYR A 149 -24.37 3.64 -10.73
C TYR A 149 -23.06 4.20 -11.30
N VAL A 150 -22.59 5.26 -10.66
CA VAL A 150 -21.17 5.63 -10.69
C VAL A 150 -20.51 4.88 -9.55
N VAL A 151 -19.53 4.05 -9.88
CA VAL A 151 -18.78 3.23 -8.94
C VAL A 151 -17.34 3.73 -8.93
N GLU A 152 -16.91 4.30 -7.81
CA GLU A 152 -15.51 4.67 -7.58
C GLU A 152 -14.79 3.53 -6.86
N LEU A 153 -13.61 3.17 -7.35
CA LEU A 153 -12.78 2.13 -6.77
C LEU A 153 -11.78 2.78 -5.85
N LYS A 154 -11.73 2.33 -4.58
CA LYS A 154 -10.84 2.94 -3.58
C LYS A 154 -10.22 1.88 -2.69
N PRO A 155 -9.02 2.13 -2.13
CA PRO A 155 -8.56 1.33 -1.01
C PRO A 155 -9.43 1.53 0.22
N ARG A 156 -9.53 0.50 1.07
CA ARG A 156 -10.38 0.51 2.28
C ARG A 156 -9.76 1.34 3.41
N ASN A 157 -9.77 2.66 3.27
CA ASN A 157 -9.47 3.60 4.35
C ASN A 157 -10.39 4.82 4.31
N SER A 158 -10.62 5.47 5.46
CA SER A 158 -11.62 6.53 5.61
C SER A 158 -11.37 7.73 4.70
N ARG A 159 -10.10 8.09 4.46
CA ARG A 159 -9.70 9.19 3.58
C ARG A 159 -10.05 8.88 2.12
N ALA A 160 -9.65 7.71 1.62
CA ALA A 160 -9.91 7.28 0.25
C ALA A 160 -11.43 7.10 0.01
N ILE A 161 -12.16 6.52 0.96
CA ILE A 161 -13.62 6.40 0.90
C ILE A 161 -14.26 7.78 0.82
N GLY A 162 -13.87 8.72 1.69
CA GLY A 162 -14.41 10.08 1.68
C GLY A 162 -14.08 10.86 0.40
N SER A 163 -12.92 10.59 -0.22
CA SER A 163 -12.55 11.12 -1.53
C SER A 163 -13.40 10.52 -2.65
N GLY A 164 -13.50 9.18 -2.69
CA GLY A 164 -14.31 8.44 -3.66
C GLY A 164 -15.79 8.82 -3.61
N MET A 165 -16.37 8.99 -2.42
CA MET A 165 -17.77 9.41 -2.31
C MET A 165 -18.04 10.78 -2.93
N ARG A 166 -17.09 11.72 -2.82
CA ARG A 166 -17.18 13.03 -3.46
C ARG A 166 -17.00 12.92 -4.98
N GLN A 167 -15.99 12.19 -5.44
CA GLN A 167 -15.74 11.94 -6.87
C GLN A 167 -16.96 11.29 -7.54
N ALA A 168 -17.53 10.26 -6.91
CA ALA A 168 -18.72 9.59 -7.38
C ALA A 168 -19.93 10.51 -7.43
N GLN A 169 -20.14 11.34 -6.40
CA GLN A 169 -21.26 12.29 -6.36
C GLN A 169 -21.16 13.31 -7.49
N ASP A 170 -20.00 13.90 -7.69
CA ASP A 170 -19.84 14.90 -8.72
C ASP A 170 -20.05 14.30 -10.13
N SER A 171 -19.58 13.06 -10.36
CA SER A 171 -19.85 12.31 -11.58
C SER A 171 -21.35 12.01 -11.77
N VAL A 172 -22.06 11.69 -10.68
CA VAL A 172 -23.53 11.54 -10.67
C VAL A 172 -24.20 12.86 -11.07
N ASP A 173 -23.75 13.98 -10.55
CA ASP A 173 -24.31 15.30 -10.85
C ASP A 173 -24.12 15.65 -12.33
N ASP A 174 -22.95 15.36 -12.89
CA ASP A 174 -22.67 15.58 -14.31
C ASP A 174 -23.53 14.68 -15.21
N LEU A 175 -23.59 13.37 -14.93
CA LEU A 175 -24.41 12.45 -15.70
C LEU A 175 -25.92 12.73 -15.55
N SER A 176 -26.36 13.25 -14.41
CA SER A 176 -27.75 13.65 -14.20
C SER A 176 -28.13 14.88 -15.03
N LYS A 177 -27.22 15.85 -15.20
CA LYS A 177 -27.41 16.97 -16.12
C LYS A 177 -27.52 16.48 -17.56
N GLU A 178 -26.66 15.56 -17.97
CA GLU A 178 -26.67 14.96 -19.30
C GLU A 178 -27.97 14.17 -19.58
N LEU A 179 -28.45 13.44 -18.58
CA LEU A 179 -29.74 12.73 -18.65
C LEU A 179 -30.92 13.71 -18.77
N ALA A 180 -30.90 14.83 -18.02
CA ALA A 180 -31.93 15.85 -18.10
C ALA A 180 -31.99 16.54 -19.48
N LYS A 181 -30.85 16.74 -20.15
CA LYS A 181 -30.80 17.23 -21.54
C LYS A 181 -31.51 16.28 -22.50
N MET A 182 -31.27 14.97 -22.37
CA MET A 182 -31.99 13.98 -23.18
C MET A 182 -33.50 14.02 -22.95
N ALA A 183 -33.94 14.14 -21.70
CA ALA A 183 -35.36 14.21 -21.36
C ALA A 183 -36.07 15.44 -21.95
N LYS A 184 -35.33 16.54 -22.18
CA LYS A 184 -35.81 17.75 -22.84
C LYS A 184 -35.72 17.73 -24.37
N GLY A 185 -35.13 16.67 -24.96
CA GLY A 185 -34.91 16.56 -26.40
C GLY A 185 -33.72 17.38 -26.92
N GLU A 186 -32.85 17.88 -26.04
CA GLU A 186 -31.68 18.70 -26.40
C GLU A 186 -30.50 17.86 -26.93
N GLY A 187 -30.56 16.53 -26.73
CA GLY A 187 -29.48 15.60 -27.04
C GLY A 187 -28.34 15.65 -25.99
N SER A 188 -27.63 14.53 -25.84
CA SER A 188 -26.43 14.46 -25.01
C SER A 188 -25.42 13.53 -25.68
N ARG A 189 -24.27 14.08 -26.09
CA ARG A 189 -23.18 13.29 -26.67
C ARG A 189 -22.62 12.30 -25.66
N VAL A 190 -22.46 12.73 -24.39
CA VAL A 190 -21.97 11.87 -23.30
C VAL A 190 -22.87 10.64 -23.14
N MET A 191 -24.19 10.84 -23.07
CA MET A 191 -25.11 9.72 -22.96
C MET A 191 -25.20 8.88 -24.24
N GLN A 192 -25.13 9.49 -25.42
CA GLN A 192 -25.08 8.76 -26.69
C GLN A 192 -23.85 7.85 -26.76
N ASP A 193 -22.67 8.36 -26.39
CA ASP A 193 -21.43 7.60 -26.34
C ASP A 193 -21.55 6.46 -25.31
N LEU A 194 -22.17 6.71 -24.15
CA LEU A 194 -22.39 5.69 -23.13
C LEU A 194 -23.36 4.59 -23.59
N ILE A 195 -24.47 4.97 -24.24
CA ILE A 195 -25.45 4.04 -24.83
C ILE A 195 -24.81 3.21 -25.95
N SER A 196 -23.89 3.79 -26.71
CA SER A 196 -23.14 3.07 -27.76
C SER A 196 -22.22 1.99 -27.19
N LYS A 197 -21.65 2.22 -26.00
CA LYS A 197 -20.87 1.20 -25.27
C LYS A 197 -21.76 0.09 -24.73
N ARG A 198 -22.94 0.44 -24.20
CA ARG A 198 -23.93 -0.54 -23.76
C ARG A 198 -25.34 0.04 -23.80
N SER A 199 -26.23 -0.61 -24.55
CA SER A 199 -27.61 -0.13 -24.77
C SER A 199 -28.45 -0.03 -23.50
N ASP A 200 -28.12 -0.81 -22.45
CA ASP A 200 -28.79 -0.73 -21.15
C ASP A 200 -28.73 0.66 -20.51
N PHE A 201 -27.71 1.48 -20.82
CA PHE A 201 -27.66 2.86 -20.33
C PHE A 201 -28.79 3.73 -20.87
N GLY A 202 -29.46 3.34 -21.96
CA GLY A 202 -30.64 4.02 -22.47
C GLY A 202 -31.87 3.86 -21.58
N LYS A 203 -31.83 2.93 -20.62
CA LYS A 203 -32.89 2.70 -19.63
C LYS A 203 -32.70 3.52 -18.35
N CYS A 204 -31.52 4.12 -18.14
CA CYS A 204 -31.22 4.91 -16.94
C CYS A 204 -32.19 6.07 -16.80
N LYS A 205 -32.86 6.16 -15.64
CA LYS A 205 -33.70 7.29 -15.25
C LYS A 205 -33.07 8.13 -14.14
N GLN A 206 -32.12 7.55 -13.41
CA GLN A 206 -31.39 8.21 -12.34
C GLN A 206 -29.99 7.63 -12.19
N TRP A 207 -29.10 8.44 -11.62
CA TRP A 207 -27.74 8.07 -11.26
C TRP A 207 -27.58 8.04 -9.75
N GLN A 208 -26.90 7.01 -9.24
CA GLN A 208 -26.54 6.87 -7.83
C GLN A 208 -25.04 6.65 -7.70
N ARG A 209 -24.47 7.08 -6.58
CA ARG A 209 -23.06 6.86 -6.28
C ARG A 209 -22.86 5.56 -5.50
N LYS A 210 -21.74 4.89 -5.73
CA LYS A 210 -21.23 3.77 -4.96
C LYS A 210 -19.73 3.89 -4.82
N VAL A 211 -19.18 3.42 -3.70
CA VAL A 211 -17.76 3.19 -3.56
C VAL A 211 -17.54 1.70 -3.34
N ARG A 212 -16.60 1.14 -4.10
CA ARG A 212 -16.16 -0.24 -3.92
C ARG A 212 -14.76 -0.21 -3.35
N CYS A 213 -14.62 -0.82 -2.19
CA CYS A 213 -13.36 -0.84 -1.48
C CYS A 213 -12.64 -2.15 -1.71
N TYR A 214 -11.33 -2.07 -1.87
CA TYR A 214 -10.46 -3.23 -1.74
C TYR A 214 -9.55 -3.13 -0.52
N THR A 215 -9.34 -4.26 0.14
CA THR A 215 -8.31 -4.39 1.18
C THR A 215 -7.10 -5.08 0.57
N LEU A 216 -5.98 -4.37 0.49
CA LEU A 216 -4.69 -4.90 0.04
C LEU A 216 -3.63 -4.51 1.07
N CYS A 217 -3.47 -5.35 2.08
CA CYS A 217 -2.44 -5.22 3.10
C CYS A 217 -1.67 -6.54 3.15
N PRO A 218 -0.42 -6.58 2.66
CA PRO A 218 0.40 -7.79 2.77
C PRO A 218 0.73 -8.07 4.23
N GLU A 219 0.76 -9.34 4.61
CA GLU A 219 1.22 -9.74 5.93
C GLU A 219 2.74 -9.71 5.99
N VAL A 220 3.29 -9.26 7.11
CA VAL A 220 4.74 -9.28 7.38
C VAL A 220 5.03 -10.36 8.41
N ASN A 221 5.74 -11.41 7.99
CA ASN A 221 6.14 -12.48 8.89
C ASN A 221 7.22 -11.99 9.89
N ASP A 222 7.62 -12.85 10.82
CA ASP A 222 8.60 -12.51 11.84
C ASP A 222 10.03 -12.34 11.29
N GLU A 223 10.26 -12.69 10.03
CA GLU A 223 11.52 -12.49 9.30
C GLU A 223 11.53 -11.17 8.52
N GLY A 224 10.42 -10.43 8.50
CA GLY A 224 10.28 -9.19 7.73
C GLY A 224 9.97 -9.41 6.25
N GLU A 225 9.60 -10.63 5.86
CA GLU A 225 9.15 -10.96 4.51
C GLU A 225 7.64 -10.73 4.36
N PHE A 226 7.26 -10.31 3.16
CA PHE A 226 5.87 -9.99 2.81
C PHE A 226 5.22 -11.20 2.17
N ARG A 227 4.03 -11.57 2.65
CA ARG A 227 3.16 -12.52 1.97
C ARG A 227 2.12 -11.76 1.17
N GLU A 228 2.07 -12.07 -0.11
CA GLU A 228 1.06 -11.51 -1.01
C GLU A 228 -0.33 -11.88 -0.50
N SER A 229 -1.17 -10.87 -0.29
CA SER A 229 -2.59 -11.05 -0.01
C SER A 229 -3.38 -10.79 -1.29
N SER A 230 -4.46 -11.55 -1.49
CA SER A 230 -5.44 -11.24 -2.52
C SER A 230 -6.32 -10.09 -2.05
N ALA A 231 -6.68 -9.20 -2.98
CA ALA A 231 -7.56 -8.11 -2.65
C ALA A 231 -8.98 -8.62 -2.37
N ARG A 232 -9.52 -8.23 -1.23
CA ARG A 232 -10.93 -8.47 -0.90
C ARG A 232 -11.76 -7.23 -1.21
N TRP A 233 -12.78 -7.40 -2.06
CA TRP A 233 -13.69 -6.34 -2.46
C TRP A 233 -14.99 -6.37 -1.67
N ASP A 234 -15.39 -5.23 -1.10
CA ASP A 234 -16.68 -5.06 -0.44
C ASP A 234 -17.28 -3.68 -0.77
N ASP A 235 -18.56 -3.48 -0.43
CA ASP A 235 -19.20 -2.16 -0.50
C ASP A 235 -18.75 -1.25 0.65
N CYS A 236 -18.61 0.03 0.33
CA CYS A 236 -18.37 1.18 1.21
C CYS A 236 -19.35 2.32 0.81
#